data_AF-A0A7J9RLU2-F1
#
_entry.id   AF-A0A7J9RLU2-F1
#
_cell.length_a   1.000
_cell.length_b   1.000
_cell.length_c   1.000
_cell.angle_alpha   90.00
_cell.angle_beta   90.00
_cell.angle_gamma   90.00
#
_symmetry.space_group_name_H-M   'P 1'
#
loop_
_entity.id
_entity.type
_entity.pdbx_description
1 polymer ?
#
loop_
_entity_poly.entity_id
_entity_poly.type
_entity_poly.pdbx_seq_one_letter_code
_entity_poly.pdbx_strand_id
1 'polypeptide(L)'
;MSIFALGLTLHVIGFLTVFPFLSAISFLFTVSGLILYFYGKTTMHSFLFPVSFLIFAIPLPLLLLGKVAHVLQAIAARCSATIIELLGIPVTRVGAAIHLEDAIFIVALPCSGMHSLISLLALASIFIYILRCPWYKKAVLLSAAIPIAISANVLRVTLLLLIADAYGADTAMEFFHTLFSPLLFITAFLFLILVSIVIGCTVTAGGGGPSHGDW
;
A
#
# COMPACT_ATOMS: atom_id res chain seq x y z
N MET A 1 -19.10 2.35 -27.40
CA MET A 1 -19.87 1.09 -27.26
C MET A 1 -18.96 -0.12 -27.01
N SER A 2 -17.90 -0.34 -27.81
CA SER A 2 -17.07 -1.56 -27.68
C SER A 2 -16.41 -1.76 -26.31
N ILE A 3 -15.96 -0.69 -25.64
CA ILE A 3 -15.29 -0.77 -24.33
C ILE A 3 -16.27 -1.15 -23.21
N PHE A 4 -17.49 -0.59 -23.23
CA PHE A 4 -18.52 -0.91 -22.26
C PHE A 4 -19.03 -2.35 -22.42
N ALA A 5 -19.26 -2.77 -23.66
CA ALA A 5 -19.64 -4.15 -23.96
C ALA A 5 -18.55 -5.15 -23.53
N LEU A 6 -17.28 -4.81 -23.74
CA LEU A 6 -16.13 -5.61 -23.31
C LEU A 6 -16.03 -5.69 -21.78
N GLY A 7 -16.26 -4.58 -21.06
CA GLY A 7 -16.32 -4.57 -19.60
C GLY A 7 -17.44 -5.46 -19.05
N LEU A 8 -18.63 -5.42 -19.65
CA LEU A 8 -19.77 -6.23 -19.23
C LEU A 8 -19.55 -7.73 -19.49
N THR A 9 -19.00 -8.10 -20.65
CA THR A 9 -18.71 -9.50 -20.96
C THR A 9 -17.62 -10.07 -20.06
N LEU A 10 -16.56 -9.31 -19.80
CA LEU A 10 -15.52 -9.67 -18.84
C LEU A 10 -16.10 -9.82 -17.41
N HIS A 11 -17.06 -8.97 -17.00
CA HIS A 11 -17.68 -9.07 -15.68
C HIS A 11 -18.51 -10.34 -15.53
N VAL A 12 -19.31 -10.67 -16.54
CA VAL A 12 -20.11 -11.90 -16.58
C VAL A 12 -19.20 -13.13 -16.53
N ILE A 13 -18.09 -13.13 -17.30
CA ILE A 13 -17.11 -14.22 -17.26
C ILE A 13 -16.43 -14.30 -15.88
N GLY A 14 -16.02 -13.18 -15.30
CA GLY A 14 -15.41 -13.13 -13.97
C GLY A 14 -16.33 -13.61 -12.85
N PHE A 15 -17.61 -13.27 -12.94
CA PHE A 15 -18.66 -13.73 -12.02
C PHE A 15 -18.90 -15.24 -12.17
N LEU A 16 -19.03 -15.74 -13.41
CA LEU A 16 -19.24 -17.16 -13.70
C LEU A 16 -18.05 -18.03 -13.32
N THR A 17 -16.83 -17.50 -13.39
CA THR A 17 -15.59 -18.24 -13.09
C THR A 17 -15.12 -18.10 -11.64
N VAL A 18 -15.80 -17.30 -10.81
CA VAL A 18 -15.42 -17.00 -9.41
C VAL A 18 -13.99 -16.46 -9.30
N PHE A 19 -13.52 -15.74 -10.32
CA PHE A 19 -12.22 -15.05 -10.30
C PHE A 19 -12.41 -13.57 -9.92
N PRO A 20 -12.22 -13.19 -8.64
CA PRO A 20 -12.46 -11.83 -8.18
C PRO A 20 -11.56 -10.80 -8.88
N PHE A 21 -10.33 -11.20 -9.25
CA PHE A 21 -9.42 -10.37 -10.04
C PHE A 21 -10.01 -9.97 -11.41
N LEU A 22 -10.62 -10.94 -12.10
CA LEU A 22 -11.20 -10.70 -13.43
C LEU A 22 -12.42 -9.79 -13.33
N SER A 23 -13.28 -10.03 -12.33
CA SER A 23 -14.44 -9.17 -12.03
C SER A 23 -14.03 -7.71 -11.70
N ALA A 24 -12.98 -7.52 -10.92
CA ALA A 24 -12.46 -6.20 -10.57
C ALA A 24 -11.84 -5.44 -11.76
N ILE A 25 -11.11 -6.14 -12.65
CA ILE A 25 -10.64 -5.54 -13.91
C ILE A 25 -11.82 -5.14 -14.80
N SER A 26 -12.84 -5.99 -14.87
CA SER A 26 -14.05 -5.73 -15.64
C SER A 26 -14.74 -4.45 -15.19
N PHE A 27 -14.79 -4.23 -13.87
CA PHE A 27 -15.35 -3.01 -13.28
C PHE A 27 -14.63 -1.75 -13.78
N LEU A 28 -13.30 -1.75 -13.81
CA LEU A 28 -12.52 -0.63 -14.38
C LEU A 28 -12.86 -0.35 -15.83
N PHE A 29 -12.93 -1.37 -16.68
CA PHE A 29 -13.30 -1.21 -18.09
C PHE A 29 -14.74 -0.74 -18.26
N THR A 30 -15.66 -1.24 -17.43
CA THR A 30 -17.08 -0.88 -17.46
C THR A 30 -17.27 0.58 -17.08
N VAL A 31 -16.66 1.04 -15.99
CA VAL A 31 -16.70 2.45 -15.54
C VAL A 31 -16.06 3.36 -16.59
N SER A 32 -14.88 3.00 -17.11
CA SER A 32 -14.20 3.75 -18.17
C SER A 32 -15.05 3.85 -19.45
N GLY A 33 -15.68 2.74 -19.84
CA GLY A 33 -16.55 2.66 -21.00
C GLY A 33 -17.83 3.48 -20.83
N LEU A 34 -18.39 3.52 -19.61
CA LEU A 34 -19.59 4.29 -19.28
C LEU A 34 -19.31 5.80 -19.35
N ILE A 35 -18.19 6.26 -18.77
CA ILE A 35 -17.78 7.67 -18.82
C ILE A 35 -17.56 8.11 -20.27
N LEU A 36 -16.85 7.29 -21.06
CA LEU A 36 -16.62 7.58 -22.48
C LEU A 36 -17.90 7.60 -23.31
N TYR A 37 -18.87 6.75 -22.98
CA TYR A 37 -20.14 6.66 -23.70
C TYR A 37 -21.06 7.86 -23.43
N PHE A 38 -21.21 8.26 -22.17
CA PHE A 38 -22.13 9.35 -21.79
C PHE A 38 -21.50 10.74 -21.86
N TYR A 39 -20.21 10.87 -21.54
CA TYR A 39 -19.58 12.18 -21.35
C TYR A 39 -18.40 12.47 -22.29
N GLY A 40 -18.07 11.52 -23.17
CA GLY A 40 -17.02 11.66 -24.18
C GLY A 40 -15.59 11.67 -23.62
N LYS A 41 -14.61 11.86 -24.52
CA LYS A 41 -13.17 11.80 -24.20
C LYS A 41 -12.68 12.94 -23.31
N THR A 42 -13.25 14.14 -23.48
CA THR A 42 -12.85 15.32 -22.70
C THR A 42 -13.09 15.13 -21.21
N THR A 43 -14.25 14.57 -20.85
CA THR A 43 -14.59 14.29 -19.46
C THR A 43 -13.77 13.13 -18.89
N MET A 44 -13.44 12.11 -19.72
CA MET A 44 -12.58 11.00 -19.31
C MET A 44 -11.18 11.48 -18.86
N HIS A 45 -10.63 12.53 -19.47
CA HIS A 45 -9.35 13.11 -19.01
C HIS A 45 -9.43 13.66 -17.58
N SER A 46 -10.56 14.27 -17.20
CA SER A 46 -10.78 14.74 -15.82
C SER A 46 -10.93 13.59 -14.83
N PHE A 47 -11.51 12.45 -15.26
CA PHE A 47 -11.69 11.26 -14.42
C PHE A 47 -10.52 10.27 -14.48
N LEU A 48 -9.46 10.57 -15.24
CA LEU A 48 -8.35 9.64 -15.44
C LEU A 48 -7.67 9.26 -14.12
N PHE A 49 -7.51 10.22 -13.21
CA PHE A 49 -6.94 9.96 -11.89
C PHE A 49 -7.86 9.09 -11.00
N PRO A 50 -9.15 9.44 -10.75
CA PRO A 50 -10.06 8.58 -9.99
C PRO A 50 -10.18 7.16 -10.54
N VAL A 51 -10.26 7.01 -11.87
CA VAL A 51 -10.34 5.70 -12.52
C VAL A 51 -9.02 4.93 -12.35
N SER A 52 -7.87 5.59 -12.53
CA SER A 52 -6.56 4.93 -12.31
C SER A 52 -6.33 4.58 -10.83
N PHE A 53 -6.87 5.36 -9.91
CA PHE A 53 -6.78 5.11 -8.48
C PHE A 53 -7.52 3.83 -8.05
N LEU A 54 -8.59 3.44 -8.77
CA LEU A 54 -9.29 2.18 -8.55
C LEU A 54 -8.40 0.94 -8.75
N ILE A 55 -7.24 1.06 -9.42
CA ILE A 55 -6.28 -0.04 -9.55
C ILE A 55 -5.81 -0.54 -8.18
N PHE A 56 -5.68 0.35 -7.18
CA PHE A 56 -5.31 -0.05 -5.81
C PHE A 56 -6.40 -0.83 -5.09
N ALA A 57 -7.65 -0.76 -5.56
CA ALA A 57 -8.77 -1.54 -5.02
C ALA A 57 -8.90 -2.93 -5.67
N ILE A 58 -8.16 -3.21 -6.74
CA ILE A 58 -8.19 -4.52 -7.40
C ILE A 58 -7.47 -5.54 -6.51
N PRO A 59 -8.14 -6.64 -6.09
CA PRO A 59 -7.45 -7.73 -5.42
C PRO A 59 -6.48 -8.39 -6.40
N LEU A 60 -5.18 -8.31 -6.12
CA LEU A 60 -4.16 -8.94 -6.96
C LEU A 60 -4.38 -10.47 -7.03
N PRO A 61 -4.03 -11.10 -8.16
CA PRO A 61 -4.19 -12.54 -8.31
C PRO A 61 -3.29 -13.27 -7.31
N LEU A 62 -3.81 -14.36 -6.75
CA LEU A 62 -3.22 -15.08 -5.61
C LEU A 62 -1.75 -15.47 -5.83
N LEU A 63 -1.36 -15.79 -7.08
CA LEU A 63 0.02 -16.11 -7.45
C LEU A 63 0.99 -14.92 -7.30
N LEU A 64 0.60 -13.73 -7.75
CA LEU A 64 1.43 -12.52 -7.60
C LEU A 64 1.47 -12.10 -6.13
N LEU A 65 0.30 -12.15 -5.48
CA LEU A 65 0.14 -11.84 -4.07
C LEU A 65 1.12 -12.68 -3.23
N GLY A 66 1.09 -14.01 -3.39
CA GLY A 66 1.97 -14.92 -2.67
C GLY A 66 3.45 -14.60 -2.89
N LYS A 67 3.88 -14.41 -4.14
CA LYS A 67 5.29 -14.09 -4.46
C LYS A 67 5.76 -12.80 -3.78
N VAL A 68 4.99 -11.71 -3.89
CA VAL A 68 5.36 -10.43 -3.28
C VAL A 68 5.34 -10.51 -1.76
N ALA A 69 4.31 -11.12 -1.17
CA ALA A 69 4.24 -11.34 0.27
C ALA A 69 5.46 -12.10 0.78
N HIS A 70 5.84 -13.19 0.13
CA HIS A 70 7.00 -14.00 0.55
C HIS A 70 8.31 -13.20 0.50
N VAL A 71 8.51 -12.37 -0.54
CA VAL A 71 9.70 -11.52 -0.62
C VAL A 71 9.72 -10.50 0.52
N LEU A 72 8.62 -9.76 0.73
CA LEU A 72 8.56 -8.78 1.81
C LEU A 72 8.70 -9.43 3.19
N GLN A 73 8.09 -10.59 3.40
CA GLN A 73 8.17 -11.38 4.63
C GLN A 73 9.60 -11.85 4.89
N ALA A 74 10.33 -12.29 3.87
CA ALA A 74 11.74 -12.68 3.99
C ALA A 74 12.63 -11.48 4.33
N ILE A 75 12.39 -10.31 3.73
CA ILE A 75 13.11 -9.07 4.05
C ILE A 75 12.83 -8.67 5.49
N ALA A 76 11.56 -8.62 5.89
CA ALA A 76 11.16 -8.26 7.25
C ALA A 76 11.77 -9.22 8.28
N ALA A 77 11.63 -10.53 8.10
CA ALA A 77 12.18 -11.52 9.01
C ALA A 77 13.71 -11.43 9.11
N ARG A 78 14.42 -11.23 7.98
CA ARG A 78 15.88 -11.09 7.98
C ARG A 78 16.32 -9.82 8.70
N CYS A 79 15.77 -8.67 8.33
CA CYS A 79 16.16 -7.39 8.91
C CYS A 79 15.82 -7.32 10.40
N SER A 80 14.62 -7.76 10.79
CA SER A 80 14.22 -7.79 12.20
C SER A 80 15.06 -8.74 13.03
N ALA A 81 15.37 -9.94 12.53
CA ALA A 81 16.27 -10.86 13.25
C ALA A 81 17.65 -10.23 13.48
N THR A 82 18.23 -9.59 12.45
CA THR A 82 19.52 -8.90 12.61
C THR A 82 19.44 -7.74 13.61
N ILE A 83 18.34 -6.97 13.65
CA ILE A 83 18.18 -5.90 14.64
C ILE A 83 18.08 -6.47 16.06
N ILE A 84 17.34 -7.56 16.25
CA ILE A 84 17.19 -8.23 17.56
C ILE A 84 18.52 -8.84 18.03
N GLU A 85 19.27 -9.46 17.12
CA GLU A 85 20.61 -9.99 17.39
C GLU A 85 21.58 -8.87 17.79
N LEU A 86 21.52 -7.71 17.12
CA LEU A 86 22.30 -6.51 17.47
C LEU A 86 21.92 -5.93 18.84
N LEU A 87 20.70 -6.17 19.32
CA LEU A 87 20.26 -5.80 20.67
C LEU A 87 20.71 -6.80 21.74
N GLY A 88 21.40 -7.88 21.35
CA GLY A 88 21.95 -8.89 22.26
C GLY A 88 21.00 -10.03 22.61
N ILE A 89 19.87 -10.14 21.91
CA ILE A 89 18.88 -11.21 22.14
C ILE A 89 19.21 -12.38 21.20
N PRO A 90 19.46 -13.61 21.73
CA PRO A 90 19.79 -14.76 20.91
C PRO A 90 18.59 -15.16 20.05
N VAL A 91 18.77 -15.10 18.73
CA VAL A 91 17.71 -15.36 17.76
C VAL A 91 18.19 -16.25 16.63
N THR A 92 17.40 -17.28 16.30
CA THR A 92 17.66 -18.16 15.15
C THR A 92 16.54 -18.04 14.13
N ARG A 93 16.88 -17.75 12.87
CA ARG A 93 15.89 -17.61 11.79
C ARG A 93 15.85 -18.87 10.90
N VAL A 94 14.67 -19.48 10.78
CA VAL A 94 14.41 -20.58 9.84
C VAL A 94 13.30 -20.16 8.88
N GLY A 95 13.67 -19.70 7.69
CA GLY A 95 12.72 -19.15 6.72
C GLY A 95 12.04 -17.89 7.26
N ALA A 96 10.72 -17.97 7.52
CA ALA A 96 9.94 -16.89 8.12
C ALA A 96 9.61 -17.12 9.60
N ALA A 97 10.04 -18.26 10.16
CA ALA A 97 10.00 -18.51 11.60
C ALA A 97 11.24 -17.92 12.25
N ILE A 98 11.04 -17.26 13.38
CA ILE A 98 12.08 -16.66 14.20
C ILE A 98 11.97 -17.30 15.58
N HIS A 99 13.02 -18.01 15.96
CA HIS A 99 13.12 -18.72 17.22
C HIS A 99 13.87 -17.84 18.22
N LEU A 100 13.20 -17.52 19.31
CA LEU A 100 13.75 -16.91 20.50
C LEU A 100 13.98 -18.02 21.53
N GLU A 101 14.59 -17.70 22.66
CA GLU A 101 14.91 -18.67 23.71
C GLU A 101 13.66 -19.31 24.31
N ASP A 102 12.64 -18.49 24.60
CA ASP A 102 11.39 -18.94 25.24
C ASP A 102 10.15 -18.89 24.31
N ALA A 103 10.30 -18.46 23.05
CA ALA A 103 9.18 -18.27 22.14
C ALA A 103 9.53 -18.53 20.67
N ILE A 104 8.52 -18.93 19.88
CA ILE A 104 8.63 -19.05 18.42
C ILE A 104 7.68 -18.03 17.79
N PHE A 105 8.24 -17.09 17.05
CA PHE A 105 7.47 -16.08 16.32
C PHE A 105 7.47 -16.37 14.82
N ILE A 106 6.30 -16.65 14.25
CA ILE A 106 6.16 -16.91 12.81
C ILE A 106 5.60 -15.65 12.15
N VAL A 107 6.38 -15.06 11.25
CA VAL A 107 5.91 -13.93 10.43
C VAL A 107 4.90 -14.47 9.43
N ALA A 108 3.61 -14.49 9.79
CA ALA A 108 2.54 -14.99 8.93
C ALA A 108 2.20 -14.02 7.79
N LEU A 109 1.33 -14.43 6.86
CA LEU A 109 0.89 -13.63 5.72
C LEU A 109 0.38 -12.21 6.10
N PRO A 110 -0.35 -12.01 7.23
CA PRO A 110 -0.75 -10.68 7.69
C PRO A 110 0.43 -9.76 8.06
N CYS A 111 1.54 -10.36 8.49
CA CYS A 111 2.77 -9.67 8.88
C CYS A 111 3.71 -9.39 7.69
N SER A 112 3.38 -9.88 6.49
CA SER A 112 4.16 -9.64 5.26
C SER A 112 4.32 -8.15 4.93
N GLY A 113 3.47 -7.27 5.45
CA GLY A 113 3.54 -5.82 5.19
C GLY A 113 2.93 -5.41 3.85
N MET A 114 2.35 -6.35 3.10
CA MET A 114 1.73 -6.08 1.81
C MET A 114 0.55 -5.11 1.90
N HIS A 115 -0.36 -5.33 2.85
CA HIS A 115 -1.50 -4.43 3.04
C HIS A 115 -1.04 -3.00 3.36
N SER A 116 -0.07 -2.85 4.27
CA SER A 116 0.53 -1.56 4.62
C SER A 116 1.21 -0.90 3.42
N LEU A 117 1.92 -1.67 2.58
CA LEU A 117 2.55 -1.17 1.34
C LEU A 117 1.50 -0.64 0.35
N ILE A 118 0.44 -1.42 0.07
CA ILE A 118 -0.62 -1.03 -0.86
C ILE A 118 -1.35 0.21 -0.34
N SER A 119 -1.70 0.23 0.96
CA SER A 119 -2.35 1.39 1.59
C SER A 119 -1.47 2.65 1.54
N LEU A 120 -0.16 2.53 1.80
CA LEU A 120 0.74 3.69 1.75
C LEU A 120 0.95 4.17 0.32
N LEU A 121 1.04 3.28 -0.67
CA LEU A 121 1.11 3.64 -2.09
C LEU A 121 -0.16 4.30 -2.59
N ALA A 122 -1.33 3.81 -2.19
CA ALA A 122 -2.61 4.43 -2.51
C ALA A 122 -2.69 5.84 -1.91
N LEU A 123 -2.35 5.98 -0.63
CA LEU A 123 -2.35 7.27 0.06
C LEU A 123 -1.31 8.24 -0.54
N ALA A 124 -0.11 7.75 -0.85
CA ALA A 124 0.93 8.50 -1.55
C ALA A 124 0.44 8.97 -2.92
N SER A 125 -0.30 8.15 -3.66
CA SER A 125 -0.85 8.51 -4.97
C SER A 125 -1.86 9.66 -4.87
N ILE A 126 -2.75 9.62 -3.87
CA ILE A 126 -3.66 10.74 -3.55
C ILE A 126 -2.86 11.99 -3.17
N PHE A 127 -1.89 11.84 -2.29
CA PHE A 127 -1.08 12.94 -1.80
C PHE A 127 -0.32 13.64 -2.94
N ILE A 128 0.33 12.87 -3.80
CA ILE A 128 1.05 13.31 -4.99
C ILE A 128 0.13 13.98 -6.02
N TYR A 129 -1.11 13.53 -6.12
CA TYR A 129 -2.10 14.15 -6.99
C TYR A 129 -2.42 15.59 -6.54
N ILE A 130 -2.56 15.81 -5.23
CA ILE A 130 -2.88 17.12 -4.63
C ILE A 130 -1.65 18.06 -4.60
N LEU A 131 -0.44 17.51 -4.54
CA LEU A 131 0.82 18.26 -4.54
C LEU A 131 1.07 18.98 -5.87
N ARG A 132 1.49 20.26 -5.81
CA ARG A 132 2.02 20.98 -6.96
C ARG A 132 3.52 20.79 -7.06
N CYS A 133 3.91 19.85 -7.91
CA CYS A 133 5.29 19.52 -8.17
C CYS A 133 5.50 18.99 -9.60
N PRO A 134 6.70 19.19 -10.19
CA PRO A 134 7.10 18.51 -11.41
C PRO A 134 6.90 17.00 -11.33
N TRP A 135 6.56 16.38 -12.47
CA TRP A 135 6.26 14.95 -12.55
C TRP A 135 7.42 14.06 -12.05
N TYR A 136 8.67 14.49 -12.21
CA TYR A 136 9.83 13.75 -11.71
C TYR A 136 9.88 13.73 -10.17
N LYS A 137 9.55 14.84 -9.49
CA LYS A 137 9.48 14.89 -8.01
C LYS A 137 8.35 14.01 -7.49
N LYS A 138 7.22 13.98 -8.22
CA LYS A 138 6.09 13.08 -7.95
C LYS A 138 6.51 11.61 -8.05
N ALA A 139 7.24 11.24 -9.11
CA ALA A 139 7.75 9.89 -9.28
C ALA A 139 8.75 9.49 -8.17
N VAL A 140 9.66 10.40 -7.79
CA VAL A 140 10.59 10.18 -6.67
C VAL A 140 9.82 9.96 -5.36
N LEU A 141 8.81 10.78 -5.06
CA LEU A 141 8.02 10.63 -3.83
C LEU A 141 7.24 9.31 -3.80
N LEU A 142 6.68 8.88 -4.94
CA LEU A 142 6.00 7.59 -5.04
C LEU A 142 6.99 6.43 -4.85
N SER A 143 8.19 6.53 -5.45
CA SER A 143 9.23 5.53 -5.29
C SER A 143 9.75 5.46 -3.85
N ALA A 144 9.79 6.59 -3.13
CA ALA A 144 10.17 6.66 -1.73
C ALA A 144 9.13 6.02 -0.81
N ALA A 145 7.85 5.98 -1.18
CA ALA A 145 6.82 5.31 -0.40
C ALA A 145 7.11 3.80 -0.21
N ILE A 146 7.73 3.15 -1.19
CA ILE A 146 8.07 1.72 -1.14
C ILE A 146 9.07 1.40 -0.01
N PRO A 147 10.30 1.97 0.01
CA PRO A 147 11.25 1.72 1.08
C PRO A 147 10.71 2.19 2.43
N ILE A 148 9.97 3.30 2.49
CA ILE A 148 9.35 3.77 3.75
C ILE A 148 8.37 2.72 4.30
N ALA A 149 7.50 2.15 3.47
CA ALA A 149 6.59 1.08 3.88
C ALA A 149 7.33 -0.17 4.35
N ILE A 150 8.38 -0.58 3.63
CA ILE A 150 9.21 -1.74 4.00
C ILE A 150 9.89 -1.50 5.35
N SER A 151 10.52 -0.34 5.54
CA SER A 151 11.18 0.03 6.80
C SER A 151 10.20 0.08 7.97
N ALA A 152 9.01 0.67 7.76
CA ALA A 152 7.96 0.68 8.79
C ALA A 152 7.52 -0.74 9.16
N ASN A 153 7.43 -1.65 8.17
CA ASN A 153 7.11 -3.06 8.44
C ASN A 153 8.25 -3.80 9.18
N VAL A 154 9.53 -3.54 8.84
CA VAL A 154 10.68 -4.09 9.57
C VAL A 154 10.65 -3.61 11.02
N LEU A 155 10.41 -2.32 11.26
CA LEU A 155 10.28 -1.78 12.61
C LEU A 155 9.12 -2.44 13.35
N ARG A 156 7.97 -2.63 12.69
CA ARG A 156 6.81 -3.34 13.25
C ARG A 156 7.19 -4.73 13.73
N VAL A 157 7.76 -5.54 12.85
CA VAL A 157 8.13 -6.92 13.16
C VAL A 157 9.15 -6.95 14.30
N THR A 158 10.15 -6.06 14.29
CA THR A 158 11.14 -5.95 15.37
C THR A 158 10.49 -5.64 16.73
N LEU A 159 9.55 -4.69 16.78
CA LEU A 159 8.83 -4.36 18.02
C LEU A 159 7.98 -5.54 18.53
N LEU A 160 7.34 -6.29 17.61
CA LEU A 160 6.60 -7.49 17.98
C LEU A 160 7.50 -8.58 18.52
N LEU A 161 8.71 -8.75 17.95
CA LEU A 161 9.69 -9.69 18.49
C LEU A 161 10.14 -9.32 19.90
N LEU A 162 10.42 -8.04 20.15
CA LEU A 162 10.81 -7.57 21.47
C LEU A 162 9.72 -7.83 22.52
N ILE A 163 8.45 -7.71 22.13
CA ILE A 163 7.31 -8.01 23.01
C ILE A 163 7.11 -9.51 23.15
N ALA A 164 7.32 -10.27 22.07
CA ALA A 164 7.22 -11.72 22.09
C ALA A 164 8.29 -12.34 23.01
N ASP A 165 9.48 -11.74 23.06
CA ASP A 165 10.56 -12.09 23.98
C ASP A 165 10.17 -11.81 25.44
N ALA A 166 9.68 -10.59 25.73
CA ALA A 166 9.42 -10.16 27.10
C ALA A 166 8.10 -10.68 27.71
N TYR A 167 7.07 -10.87 26.89
CA TYR A 167 5.69 -11.16 27.35
C TYR A 167 5.06 -12.37 26.65
N GLY A 168 5.78 -13.03 25.74
CA GLY A 168 5.28 -14.16 24.96
C GLY A 168 4.57 -13.76 23.65
N ALA A 169 4.48 -14.74 22.74
CA ALA A 169 4.00 -14.51 21.38
C ALA A 169 2.51 -14.11 21.29
N ASP A 170 1.68 -14.60 22.21
CA ASP A 170 0.24 -14.31 22.21
C ASP A 170 -0.04 -12.83 22.48
N THR A 171 0.65 -12.26 23.47
CA THR A 171 0.56 -10.84 23.79
C THR A 171 1.05 -9.98 22.62
N ALA A 172 2.15 -10.36 21.96
CA ALA A 172 2.64 -9.65 20.78
C ALA A 172 1.58 -9.57 19.66
N MET A 173 0.82 -10.64 19.43
CA MET A 173 -0.24 -10.68 18.42
C MET A 173 -1.45 -9.80 18.78
N GLU A 174 -1.74 -9.62 20.07
CA GLU A 174 -2.78 -8.68 20.53
C GLU A 174 -2.37 -7.22 20.24
N PHE A 175 -1.11 -6.87 20.49
CA PHE A 175 -0.57 -5.53 20.18
C PHE A 175 -0.44 -5.24 18.68
N PHE A 176 -0.30 -6.28 17.85
CA PHE A 176 -0.21 -6.16 16.39
C PHE A 176 -1.43 -5.46 15.79
N HIS A 177 -2.63 -5.87 16.20
CA HIS A 177 -3.89 -5.38 15.62
C HIS A 177 -4.35 -4.07 16.24
N THR A 178 -4.04 -3.83 17.51
CA THR A 178 -4.58 -2.70 18.28
C THR A 178 -3.73 -1.45 18.18
N LEU A 179 -2.40 -1.58 18.28
CA LEU A 179 -1.52 -0.43 18.48
C LEU A 179 -0.50 -0.24 17.35
N PHE A 180 0.31 -1.26 17.04
CA PHE A 180 1.48 -1.05 16.17
C PHE A 180 1.13 -0.90 14.69
N SER A 181 0.10 -1.59 14.20
CA SER A 181 -0.31 -1.45 12.79
C SER A 181 -0.76 -0.03 12.43
N PRO A 182 -1.70 0.61 13.16
CA PRO A 182 -2.10 1.99 12.85
C PRO A 182 -1.00 3.01 13.16
N LEU A 183 -0.27 2.85 14.28
CA LEU A 183 0.78 3.79 14.67
C LEU A 183 1.88 3.89 13.63
N LEU A 184 2.43 2.75 13.20
CA LEU A 184 3.54 2.73 12.24
C LEU A 184 3.10 3.15 10.83
N PHE A 185 1.83 2.93 10.48
CA PHE A 185 1.26 3.47 9.25
C PHE A 185 1.22 5.01 9.27
N ILE A 186 0.76 5.61 10.38
CA ILE A 186 0.75 7.06 10.55
C ILE A 186 2.18 7.61 10.51
N THR A 187 3.12 6.99 11.22
CA THR A 187 4.53 7.38 11.21
C THR A 187 5.13 7.31 9.80
N ALA A 188 4.86 6.24 9.04
CA ALA A 188 5.31 6.10 7.65
C ALA A 188 4.74 7.21 6.76
N PHE A 189 3.47 7.56 6.94
CA PHE A 189 2.84 8.63 6.17
C PHE A 189 3.41 10.02 6.54
N LEU A 190 3.64 10.29 7.82
CA LEU A 190 4.31 11.53 8.26
C LEU A 190 5.71 11.66 7.68
N PHE A 191 6.46 10.55 7.61
CA PHE A 191 7.78 10.54 6.99
C PHE A 191 7.70 10.82 5.48
N LEU A 192 6.68 10.32 4.79
CA LEU A 192 6.43 10.64 3.39
C LEU A 192 6.12 12.15 3.21
N ILE A 193 5.34 12.74 4.10
CA ILE A 193 5.09 14.20 4.12
C ILE A 193 6.40 14.95 4.33
N LEU A 194 7.24 14.53 5.28
CA LEU A 194 8.55 15.14 5.51
C LEU A 194 9.43 15.11 4.25
N VAL A 195 9.50 13.95 3.58
CA VAL A 195 10.24 13.81 2.32
C VAL A 195 9.68 14.76 1.25
N SER A 196 8.36 14.94 1.17
CA SER A 196 7.73 15.88 0.23
C SER A 196 8.11 17.34 0.49
N ILE A 197 8.24 17.73 1.77
CA ILE A 197 8.66 19.07 2.19
C ILE A 197 10.14 19.29 1.82
N VAL A 198 11.01 18.31 2.12
CA VAL A 198 12.44 18.37 1.78
C VAL A 198 12.67 18.50 0.27
N ILE A 199 11.85 17.82 -0.53
CA ILE A 199 11.86 17.90 -2.00
C ILE A 199 11.32 19.26 -2.52
N GLY A 200 10.70 20.05 -1.66
CA GLY A 200 10.16 21.38 -1.96
C GLY A 200 8.81 21.33 -2.70
N CYS A 201 7.96 20.34 -2.39
CA CYS A 201 6.60 20.28 -2.92
C CYS A 201 5.62 21.01 -2.01
N THR A 202 4.71 21.79 -2.60
CA THR A 202 3.69 22.54 -1.86
C THR A 202 2.33 21.84 -1.95
N VAL A 203 1.65 21.75 -0.81
CA VAL A 203 0.26 21.27 -0.73
C VAL A 203 -0.65 22.42 -1.13
N THR A 204 -1.60 22.14 -2.01
CA THR A 204 -2.63 23.12 -2.38
C THR A 204 -3.51 23.40 -1.17
N ALA A 205 -3.30 24.53 -0.48
CA ALA A 205 -4.33 25.08 0.40
C ALA A 205 -5.44 25.60 -0.51
N GLY A 206 -6.67 25.09 -0.35
CA GLY A 206 -7.82 25.58 -1.12
C GLY A 206 -7.96 27.10 -0.97
N GLY A 207 -7.90 27.81 -2.09
CA GLY A 207 -7.91 29.28 -2.09
C GLY A 207 -7.54 29.87 -3.44
N GLY A 208 -8.22 29.45 -4.49
CA GLY A 208 -8.09 30.02 -5.83
C GLY A 208 -9.39 29.78 -6.58
N GLY A 209 -10.49 30.33 -6.05
CA GLY A 209 -11.71 30.49 -6.83
C GLY A 209 -11.40 31.26 -8.11
N PRO A 210 -12.15 31.04 -9.19
CA PRO A 210 -11.92 31.77 -10.44
C PRO A 210 -12.00 33.26 -10.13
N SER A 211 -10.96 34.01 -10.53
CA SER A 211 -11.01 35.47 -10.57
C SER A 211 -12.12 35.84 -11.56
N HIS A 212 -13.29 36.11 -11.00
CA HIS A 212 -14.35 36.83 -11.67
C HIS A 212 -13.96 38.32 -11.60
N GLY A 213 -13.87 38.94 -12.77
CA GLY A 213 -13.30 40.28 -13.01
C GLY A 213 -12.25 40.14 -14.11
N ASP A 214 -12.46 40.58 -15.35
CA ASP A 214 -13.04 41.87 -15.73
C ASP A 214 -13.65 41.81 -17.15
N TRP A 215 -14.85 42.40 -17.30
CA TRP A 215 -15.60 42.83 -18.51
C TRP A 215 -15.94 41.82 -19.61
#